data_AF-A0A937T9A2-F1
#
_entry.id   AF-A0A937T9A2-F1
#
_cell.length_a   1.000
_cell.length_b   1.000
_cell.length_c   1.000
_cell.angle_alpha   90.00
_cell.angle_beta   90.00
_cell.angle_gamma   90.00
#
_symmetry.space_group_name_H-M   'P 1'
#
loop_
_entity.id
_entity.type
_entity.pdbx_description
1 polymer ?
#
loop_
_entity_poly.entity_id
_entity_poly.type
_entity_poly.pdbx_seq_one_letter_code
_entity_poly.pdbx_strand_id
1 'polypeptide(L)'
;LTANLTNWLLPRGAAALPGLIRPGDPVPIQPHPEATEIIVTAPDGSRHTLPVGEEPPVFAATGQLGVYLVEQLDQSDTVLQSAVLAVNLFDEAESNIVPRKVVRVGQAEVTAATREEQGRREFWPWLAGAAWGVLVVEWWVYQRGTR
;
A
#
# COMPACT_ATOMS: atom_id res chain seq x y z
N LEU A 1 -1.32 -33.26 -16.46
CA LEU A 1 -0.63 -32.42 -17.47
C LEU A 1 -0.91 -30.91 -17.32
N THR A 2 -1.77 -30.46 -16.40
CA THR A 2 -2.05 -29.03 -16.17
C THR A 2 -1.18 -28.36 -15.10
N ALA A 3 -0.47 -29.11 -14.26
CA ALA A 3 0.37 -28.57 -13.18
C ALA A 3 1.55 -27.70 -13.67
N ASN A 4 1.98 -27.86 -14.93
CA ASN A 4 3.15 -27.15 -15.47
C ASN A 4 2.83 -25.72 -15.94
N LEU A 5 1.56 -25.41 -16.23
CA LEU A 5 1.16 -24.09 -16.72
C LEU A 5 1.02 -23.07 -15.57
N THR A 6 0.66 -23.52 -14.38
CA THR A 6 0.59 -22.66 -13.18
C THR A 6 1.97 -22.13 -12.79
N ASN A 7 3.02 -22.92 -12.98
CA ASN A 7 4.40 -22.51 -12.70
C ASN A 7 4.92 -21.39 -13.64
N TRP A 8 4.30 -21.22 -14.81
CA TRP A 8 4.69 -20.18 -15.78
C TRP A 8 4.02 -18.82 -15.51
N LEU A 9 2.89 -18.83 -14.80
CA LEU A 9 2.15 -17.63 -14.40
C LEU A 9 2.65 -17.02 -13.08
N LEU A 10 3.39 -17.80 -12.29
CA LEU A 10 4.10 -17.29 -11.14
C LEU A 10 5.38 -16.59 -11.63
N PRO A 11 5.73 -15.40 -11.14
CA PRO A 11 7.04 -14.81 -11.38
C PRO A 11 8.10 -15.89 -11.11
N ARG A 12 8.85 -16.28 -12.14
CA ARG A 12 9.86 -17.33 -12.04
C ARG A 12 10.79 -16.98 -10.88
N GLY A 13 10.80 -17.84 -9.86
CA GLY A 13 11.77 -17.69 -8.79
C GLY A 13 11.44 -16.65 -7.74
N ALA A 14 10.16 -16.39 -7.43
CA ALA A 14 9.86 -15.85 -6.12
C ALA A 14 10.31 -16.87 -5.06
N ALA A 15 11.57 -16.75 -4.62
CA ALA A 15 11.97 -17.20 -3.30
C ALA A 15 10.83 -16.80 -2.36
N ALA A 16 10.42 -17.69 -1.45
CA ALA A 16 9.38 -17.41 -0.48
C ALA A 16 9.88 -16.32 0.49
N LEU A 17 9.94 -15.09 -0.01
CA LEU A 17 10.31 -13.91 0.71
C LEU A 17 9.02 -13.34 1.30
N PRO A 18 9.04 -12.90 2.58
CA PRO A 18 7.90 -12.25 3.18
C PRO A 18 7.47 -11.04 2.33
N GLY A 19 6.16 -10.86 2.13
CA GLY A 19 5.60 -9.82 1.27
C GLY A 19 5.75 -8.38 1.77
N LEU A 20 6.19 -8.18 3.03
CA LEU A 20 6.48 -6.87 3.61
C LEU A 20 7.52 -7.03 4.73
N ILE A 21 8.62 -6.28 4.66
CA ILE A 21 9.71 -6.33 5.65
C ILE A 21 9.95 -4.93 6.21
N ARG A 22 10.03 -4.83 7.55
CA ARG A 22 10.32 -3.55 8.21
C ARG A 22 11.82 -3.27 8.16
N PRO A 23 12.24 -2.01 8.16
CA PRO A 23 13.65 -1.69 8.17
C PRO A 23 14.34 -2.25 9.42
N GLY A 24 15.45 -2.98 9.21
CA GLY A 24 16.22 -3.62 10.28
C GLY A 24 15.75 -5.02 10.66
N ASP A 25 14.66 -5.52 10.09
CA ASP A 25 14.26 -6.92 10.29
C ASP A 25 15.24 -7.85 9.55
N PRO A 26 15.70 -8.94 10.20
CA PRO A 26 16.49 -9.97 9.54
C PRO A 26 15.62 -10.81 8.61
N VAL A 27 16.13 -11.05 7.40
CA VAL A 27 15.43 -11.79 6.35
C VAL A 27 16.14 -13.12 6.10
N PRO A 28 15.59 -14.25 6.56
CA PRO A 28 16.12 -15.56 6.18
C PRO A 28 15.87 -15.78 4.70
N ILE A 29 16.93 -16.11 3.95
CA ILE A 29 16.84 -16.41 2.51
C ILE A 29 17.02 -17.90 2.34
N GLN A 30 16.01 -18.58 1.79
CA GLN A 30 16.13 -19.98 1.43
C GLN A 30 16.98 -20.12 0.15
N PRO A 31 18.15 -20.78 0.21
CA PRO A 31 18.98 -21.00 -0.95
C PRO A 31 18.35 -22.04 -1.88
N HIS A 32 18.55 -21.86 -3.18
CA HIS A 32 18.28 -22.85 -4.20
C HIS A 32 19.25 -24.03 -4.01
N PRO A 33 18.84 -25.29 -4.24
CA PRO A 33 19.68 -26.46 -4.00
C PRO A 33 21.03 -26.45 -4.73
N GLU A 34 21.11 -25.76 -5.86
CA GLU A 34 22.31 -25.63 -6.71
C GLU A 34 23.02 -24.28 -6.53
N ALA A 35 22.51 -23.38 -5.68
CA ALA A 35 23.14 -22.09 -5.46
C ALA A 35 24.36 -22.23 -4.54
N THR A 36 25.45 -21.57 -4.93
CA THR A 36 26.66 -21.44 -4.10
C THR A 36 26.83 -20.03 -3.55
N GLU A 37 26.23 -19.04 -4.20
CA GLU A 37 26.31 -17.64 -3.80
C GLU A 37 24.95 -16.97 -3.88
N ILE A 38 24.67 -16.07 -2.95
CA ILE A 38 23.50 -15.19 -2.97
C ILE A 38 23.99 -13.75 -2.96
N ILE A 39 23.56 -12.96 -3.94
CA ILE A 39 23.87 -11.53 -4.06
C ILE A 39 22.59 -10.75 -3.78
N VAL A 40 22.64 -9.87 -2.78
CA VAL A 40 21.58 -8.92 -2.49
C VAL A 40 22.02 -7.53 -2.92
N THR A 41 21.36 -6.96 -3.92
CA THR A 41 21.56 -5.58 -4.36
C THR A 41 20.56 -4.68 -3.67
N ALA A 42 21.05 -3.70 -2.92
CA ALA A 42 20.25 -2.71 -2.22
C ALA A 42 19.71 -1.63 -3.18
N PRO A 43 18.72 -0.82 -2.76
CA PRO A 43 18.12 0.22 -3.59
C PRO A 43 19.12 1.29 -4.06
N ASP A 44 20.21 1.51 -3.32
CA ASP A 44 21.30 2.41 -3.69
C ASP A 44 22.32 1.80 -4.67
N GLY A 45 22.15 0.52 -5.03
CA GLY A 45 23.02 -0.23 -5.92
C GLY A 45 24.19 -0.94 -5.22
N SER A 46 24.34 -0.79 -3.90
CA SER A 46 25.34 -1.55 -3.14
C SER A 46 25.01 -3.05 -3.13
N ARG A 47 26.03 -3.90 -3.17
CA ARG A 47 25.88 -5.35 -3.27
C ARG A 47 26.40 -6.04 -2.02
N HIS A 48 25.64 -7.02 -1.54
CA HIS A 48 26.00 -7.86 -0.40
C HIS A 48 26.01 -9.32 -0.83
N THR A 49 27.18 -9.95 -0.76
CA THR A 49 27.35 -11.38 -1.01
C THR A 49 27.13 -12.16 0.28
N LEU A 50 26.32 -13.21 0.20
CA LEU A 50 26.05 -14.17 1.26
C LEU A 50 26.45 -15.57 0.75
N PRO A 51 27.35 -16.28 1.44
CA PRO A 51 27.69 -17.65 1.08
C PRO A 51 26.53 -18.59 1.39
N VAL A 52 26.31 -19.59 0.54
CA VAL A 52 25.38 -20.69 0.83
C VAL A 52 26.09 -21.76 1.65
N GLY A 53 25.58 -22.06 2.84
CA GLY A 53 26.14 -23.05 3.77
C GLY A 53 25.10 -24.08 4.23
N GLU A 54 25.38 -24.76 5.34
CA GLU A 54 24.45 -25.74 5.93
C GLU A 54 23.18 -25.08 6.51
N GLU A 55 23.31 -23.85 7.02
CA GLU A 55 22.19 -23.05 7.52
C GLU A 55 21.77 -21.99 6.48
N PRO A 56 20.45 -21.69 6.37
CA PRO A 56 19.98 -20.61 5.50
C PRO A 56 20.60 -19.26 5.90
N PRO A 57 21.24 -18.54 4.95
CA PRO A 57 21.83 -17.24 5.26
C PRO A 57 20.74 -16.21 5.60
N VAL A 58 21.09 -15.31 6.51
CA VAL A 58 20.19 -14.24 6.98
C VAL A 58 20.71 -12.90 6.52
N PHE A 59 19.90 -12.18 5.75
CA PHE A 59 20.20 -10.81 5.32
C PHE A 59 19.64 -9.81 6.32
N ALA A 60 20.51 -9.01 6.96
CA ALA A 60 20.11 -8.04 7.98
C ALA A 60 20.29 -6.56 7.55
N ALA A 61 20.85 -6.30 6.37
CA ALA A 61 21.10 -4.94 5.88
C ALA A 61 19.85 -4.31 5.20
N THR A 62 18.69 -4.45 5.83
CA THR A 62 17.39 -3.90 5.40
C THR A 62 17.16 -2.47 5.89
N GLY A 63 18.22 -1.72 6.20
CA GLY A 63 18.11 -0.36 6.76
C GLY A 63 17.65 0.72 5.77
N GLN A 64 17.70 0.42 4.46
CA GLN A 64 17.26 1.35 3.42
C GLN A 64 15.85 1.00 2.95
N LEU A 65 15.07 2.03 2.64
CA LEU A 65 13.75 1.86 2.06
C LEU A 65 13.86 1.67 0.55
N GLY A 66 13.10 0.73 0.01
CA GLY A 66 13.04 0.49 -1.42
C GLY A 66 13.01 -0.99 -1.80
N VAL A 67 13.32 -1.24 -3.06
CA VAL A 67 13.33 -2.58 -3.64
C VAL A 67 14.76 -3.11 -3.64
N TYR A 68 14.95 -4.23 -2.96
CA TYR A 68 16.16 -5.03 -2.98
C TYR A 68 16.01 -6.14 -4.01
N LEU A 69 17.07 -6.40 -4.77
CA LEU A 69 17.14 -7.52 -5.70
C LEU A 69 17.98 -8.63 -5.08
N VAL A 70 17.43 -9.84 -5.00
CA VAL A 70 18.11 -11.03 -4.48
C VAL A 70 18.35 -11.98 -5.64
N GLU A 71 19.62 -12.21 -5.99
CA GLU A 71 20.04 -13.14 -7.04
C GLU A 71 20.78 -14.31 -6.40
N GLN A 72 20.50 -15.53 -6.87
CA GLN A 72 21.18 -16.73 -6.41
C GLN A 72 21.93 -17.33 -7.60
N LEU A 73 23.23 -17.55 -7.43
CA LEU A 73 24.16 -17.95 -8.48
C LEU A 73 24.70 -19.36 -8.21
N ASP A 74 24.93 -20.12 -9.29
CA ASP A 74 25.63 -21.39 -9.25
C ASP A 74 27.16 -21.23 -9.25
N GLN A 75 27.89 -22.34 -9.31
CA GLN A 75 29.36 -22.37 -9.37
C GLN A 75 29.95 -21.73 -10.63
N SER A 76 29.13 -21.51 -11.67
CA SER A 76 29.53 -20.94 -12.96
C SER A 76 29.06 -19.49 -13.11
N ASP A 77 28.72 -18.81 -12.00
CA ASP A 77 28.16 -17.45 -11.96
C ASP A 77 26.86 -17.28 -12.75
N THR A 78 26.11 -18.37 -12.96
CA THR A 78 24.81 -18.32 -13.63
C THR A 78 23.70 -18.04 -12.64
N VAL A 79 22.87 -17.03 -12.91
CA VAL A 79 21.71 -16.72 -12.08
C VAL A 79 20.67 -17.83 -12.20
N LEU A 80 20.52 -18.61 -11.14
CA LEU A 80 19.53 -19.67 -11.02
C LEU A 80 18.15 -19.12 -10.63
N GLN A 81 18.14 -18.12 -9.75
CA GLN A 81 16.91 -17.54 -9.22
C GLN A 81 17.07 -16.04 -8.92
N SER A 82 16.04 -15.25 -9.23
CA SER A 82 15.97 -13.82 -8.92
C SER A 82 14.66 -13.50 -8.21
N ALA A 83 14.72 -12.82 -7.07
CA ALA A 83 13.56 -12.38 -6.32
C ALA A 83 13.69 -10.90 -5.93
N VAL A 84 12.55 -10.24 -5.75
CA VAL A 84 12.50 -8.85 -5.28
C VAL A 84 11.98 -8.81 -3.86
N LEU A 85 12.63 -8.01 -3.03
CA LEU A 85 12.21 -7.74 -1.67
C LEU A 85 11.89 -6.26 -1.53
N ALA A 86 10.69 -5.92 -1.06
CA ALA A 86 10.31 -4.56 -0.77
C ALA A 86 10.43 -4.28 0.73
N VAL A 87 11.29 -3.32 1.09
CA VAL A 87 11.42 -2.80 2.45
C VAL A 87 10.72 -1.45 2.53
N ASN A 88 9.74 -1.32 3.42
CA ASN A 88 8.92 -0.11 3.53
C ASN A 88 8.55 0.19 4.99
N LEU A 89 8.23 1.45 5.28
CA LEU A 89 7.69 1.93 6.55
C LEU A 89 6.17 1.75 6.66
N PHE A 90 5.47 1.46 5.56
CA PHE A 90 4.02 1.33 5.60
C PHE A 90 3.58 0.23 6.56
N ASP A 91 2.86 0.62 7.60
CA ASP A 91 2.11 -0.28 8.48
C ASP A 91 0.66 -0.33 8.01
N GLU A 92 0.10 -1.53 7.89
CA GLU A 92 -1.31 -1.72 7.52
C GLU A 92 -2.25 -1.03 8.52
N ALA A 93 -1.84 -0.92 9.79
CA ALA A 93 -2.57 -0.18 10.81
C ALA A 93 -2.63 1.32 10.53
N GLU A 94 -1.59 1.90 9.90
CA GLU A 94 -1.55 3.31 9.51
C GLU A 94 -2.36 3.58 8.24
N SER A 95 -2.40 2.61 7.32
CA SER A 95 -3.22 2.70 6.10
C SER A 95 -4.71 2.42 6.33
N ASN A 96 -5.09 1.89 7.51
CA ASN A 96 -6.47 1.59 7.84
C ASN A 96 -7.25 2.85 8.25
N ILE A 97 -7.83 3.51 7.25
CA ILE A 97 -8.64 4.73 7.42
C ILE A 97 -10.10 4.48 7.84
N VAL A 98 -10.47 3.26 8.24
CA VAL A 98 -11.83 2.98 8.73
C VAL A 98 -12.08 3.82 9.98
N PRO A 99 -13.15 4.64 10.04
CA PRO A 99 -13.43 5.50 11.19
C PRO A 99 -13.55 4.69 12.48
N ARG A 100 -12.67 4.96 13.46
CA ARG A 100 -12.72 4.35 14.79
C ARG A 100 -13.23 5.36 15.80
N LYS A 101 -14.07 4.89 16.74
CA LYS A 101 -14.61 5.74 17.82
C LYS A 101 -13.54 6.22 18.79
N VAL A 102 -12.43 5.48 18.89
CA VAL A 102 -11.27 5.80 19.72
C VAL A 102 -10.03 5.52 18.89
N VAL A 103 -9.13 6.51 18.81
CA VAL A 103 -7.81 6.35 18.20
C VAL A 103 -6.79 6.61 19.31
N ARG A 104 -5.89 5.66 19.53
CA ARG A 104 -4.79 5.81 20.48
C ARG A 104 -3.58 6.34 19.74
N VAL A 105 -3.16 7.56 20.04
CA VAL A 105 -1.99 8.22 19.46
C VAL A 105 -0.92 8.31 20.57
N GLY A 106 0.08 7.44 20.50
CA GLY A 106 1.08 7.30 21.56
C GLY A 106 0.45 6.82 22.88
N GLN A 107 0.51 7.65 23.92
CA GLN A 107 -0.12 7.38 25.23
C GLN A 107 -1.46 8.10 25.43
N ALA A 108 -1.89 8.91 24.45
CA ALA A 108 -3.13 9.66 24.53
C ALA A 108 -4.25 8.92 23.79
N GLU A 109 -5.38 8.72 24.47
CA GLU A 109 -6.61 8.29 23.82
C GLU A 109 -7.35 9.53 23.32
N VAL A 110 -7.45 9.66 22.00
CA VAL A 110 -8.30 10.68 21.38
C VAL A 110 -9.65 10.02 21.12
N THR A 111 -10.59 10.29 22.02
CA THR A 111 -12.00 9.94 21.79
C THR A 111 -12.51 10.82 20.64
N ALA A 112 -13.18 10.22 19.65
CA ALA A 112 -13.84 11.01 18.62
C ALA A 112 -14.81 11.96 19.33
N ALA A 113 -14.49 13.25 19.35
CA ALA A 113 -15.44 14.25 19.81
C ALA A 113 -16.69 14.04 18.96
N THR A 114 -17.82 13.78 19.61
CA THR A 114 -19.12 13.93 18.97
C THR A 114 -19.25 15.41 18.67
N ARG A 115 -18.59 15.86 17.60
CA ARG A 115 -18.97 17.07 16.92
C ARG A 115 -20.34 16.67 16.38
N GLU A 116 -21.37 17.10 17.09
CA GLU A 116 -22.60 17.49 16.43
C GLU A 116 -22.13 18.29 15.24
N GLU A 117 -22.12 17.66 14.07
CA GLU A 117 -22.19 18.33 12.80
C GLU A 117 -23.33 19.32 13.01
N GLN A 118 -22.99 20.57 13.34
CA GLN A 118 -23.92 21.67 13.29
C GLN A 118 -24.22 21.79 11.80
N GLY A 119 -25.12 20.93 11.35
CA GLY A 119 -25.50 20.78 9.96
C GLY A 119 -25.85 22.18 9.50
N ARG A 120 -25.08 22.65 8.52
CA ARG A 120 -25.26 23.96 7.92
C ARG A 120 -26.73 24.04 7.52
N ARG A 121 -27.56 24.74 8.30
CA ARG A 121 -28.98 24.84 7.98
C ARG A 121 -29.09 25.48 6.62
N GLU A 122 -29.59 24.72 5.66
CA GLU A 122 -29.70 25.13 4.28
C GLU A 122 -30.88 26.11 4.16
N PHE A 123 -30.61 27.42 4.21
CA PHE A 123 -31.62 28.46 4.02
C PHE A 123 -32.02 28.65 2.54
N TRP A 124 -31.27 28.07 1.61
CA TRP A 124 -31.47 28.23 0.18
C TRP A 124 -32.84 27.72 -0.35
N PRO A 125 -33.47 26.65 0.19
CA PRO A 125 -34.77 26.20 -0.31
C PRO A 125 -35.88 27.24 -0.09
N TRP A 126 -35.80 28.01 1.01
CA TRP A 126 -36.74 29.10 1.29
C TRP A 126 -36.56 30.26 0.31
N LEU A 127 -35.31 30.62 -0.01
CA LEU A 127 -35.02 31.65 -1.03
C LEU A 127 -35.47 31.20 -2.42
N ALA A 128 -35.23 29.94 -2.80
CA ALA A 128 -35.70 29.38 -4.06
C ALA A 128 -37.23 29.38 -4.15
N GLY A 129 -37.92 29.02 -3.06
CA GLY A 129 -39.39 29.07 -2.99
C GLY A 129 -39.95 30.48 -3.15
N ALA A 130 -39.30 31.48 -2.52
CA ALA A 130 -39.69 32.88 -2.67
C ALA A 130 -39.50 33.38 -4.11
N ALA A 131 -38.35 33.08 -4.73
CA ALA A 131 -38.07 33.44 -6.13
C ALA A 131 -39.07 32.80 -7.10
N TRP A 132 -39.42 31.53 -6.88
CA TRP A 132 -40.44 30.84 -7.66
C TRP A 132 -41.83 31.50 -7.53
N GLY A 133 -42.21 31.91 -6.32
CA GLY A 133 -43.46 32.65 -6.08
C GLY A 133 -43.51 33.98 -6.84
N VAL A 134 -42.41 34.74 -6.84
CA VAL A 134 -42.31 35.99 -7.61
C VAL A 134 -42.52 35.74 -9.10
N LEU A 135 -41.87 34.73 -9.67
CA LEU A 135 -42.03 34.37 -11.10
C LEU A 135 -43.47 34.00 -11.46
N VAL A 136 -44.17 33.26 -10.59
CA VAL A 136 -45.59 32.91 -10.80
C VAL A 136 -46.46 34.15 -10.77
N VAL A 137 -46.22 35.08 -9.84
CA VAL A 137 -46.95 36.34 -9.74
C VAL A 137 -46.70 37.23 -10.97
N GLU A 138 -45.45 37.40 -11.37
CA GLU A 138 -45.10 38.17 -12.57
C GLU A 138 -45.76 37.59 -13.82
N TRP A 139 -45.68 36.28 -13.99
CA TRP A 139 -46.32 35.59 -15.11
C TRP A 139 -47.84 35.81 -15.12
N TRP A 140 -48.49 35.73 -13.96
CA TRP A 140 -49.94 35.95 -13.83
C TRP A 140 -50.36 37.39 -14.15
N VAL A 141 -49.56 38.38 -13.71
CA VAL A 141 -49.78 39.80 -14.04
C VAL A 141 -49.64 40.02 -15.54
N TYR A 142 -48.60 39.44 -16.17
CA TYR A 142 -48.39 39.52 -17.61
C TYR A 142 -49.57 38.94 -18.41
N GLN A 143 -50.08 37.78 -18.00
CA GLN A 143 -51.23 37.13 -18.63
C GLN A 143 -52.54 37.94 -18.46
N ARG A 144 -52.69 38.72 -17.37
CA ARG A 144 -53.88 39.54 -17.13
C ARG A 144 -53.79 40.96 -17.71
N GLY A 145 -52.58 41.50 -17.85
CA GLY A 145 -52.32 42.85 -18.36
C GLY A 145 -52.27 42.99 -19.88
N THR A 146 -52.50 41.90 -20.63
CA THR A 146 -52.53 41.88 -22.11
C THR A 146 -53.95 41.89 -22.69
N ARG A 147 -54.91 42.50 -21.97
CA ARG A 147 -56.22 42.88 -22.51
C ARG A 147 -56.33 44.39 -22.68
#